data_AF-A0A1H2U0V9-F1
#
_entry.id   AF-A0A1H2U0V9-F1
#
_cell.length_a   1.000
_cell.length_b   1.000
_cell.length_c   1.000
_cell.angle_alpha   90.00
_cell.angle_beta   90.00
_cell.angle_gamma   90.00
#
_symmetry.space_group_name_H-M   'P 1'
#
loop_
_entity.id
_entity.type
_entity.pdbx_description
1 polymer ?
#
loop_
_entity_poly.entity_id
_entity_poly.type
_entity_poly.pdbx_seq_one_letter_code
_entity_poly.pdbx_strand_id
1 'polypeptide(L)'
;MIYLLAMKHFGKISALLWVLLLVVATHIGYAPSYFSKTMGLNCSWVIGVTLLFLPMYYFLCYKKFLWAYRLALWGIMSSFSGSVFAYYEQSLMEKVLKGDLSMIDRNASLALAAPILWVMLLVLFLIYGTIFDAITRKRYKNETMSQ
;
A
#
# COMPACT_ATOMS: atom_id res chain seq x y z
N MET A 1 11.19 4.97 25.89
CA MET A 1 10.13 5.95 25.53
C MET A 1 9.92 6.09 24.01
N ILE A 2 10.97 6.28 23.21
CA ILE A 2 10.90 6.38 21.73
C ILE A 2 10.26 5.13 21.08
N TYR A 3 10.61 3.93 21.55
CA TYR A 3 10.02 2.67 21.08
C TYR A 3 8.48 2.62 21.25
N LEU A 4 7.96 3.18 22.34
CA LEU A 4 6.53 3.15 22.68
C LEU A 4 5.72 4.17 21.87
N LEU A 5 6.34 5.31 21.52
CA LEU A 5 5.76 6.32 20.63
C LEU A 5 5.69 5.83 19.18
N ALA A 6 6.77 5.18 18.71
CA ALA A 6 6.83 4.54 17.39
C ALA A 6 5.82 3.39 17.24
N MET A 7 5.49 2.69 18.33
CA MET A 7 4.46 1.63 18.34
C MET A 7 3.03 2.17 18.19
N LYS A 8 2.78 3.43 18.53
CA LYS A 8 1.42 4.02 18.60
C LYS A 8 0.92 4.63 17.28
N HIS A 9 1.86 4.91 16.38
CA HIS A 9 1.63 5.57 15.08
C HIS A 9 2.32 4.84 13.92
N PHE A 10 2.63 3.55 14.10
CA PHE A 10 3.40 2.77 13.15
C PHE A 10 2.74 2.75 11.76
N GLY A 11 1.44 2.52 11.69
CA GLY A 11 0.70 2.46 10.43
C GLY A 11 0.72 3.80 9.68
N LYS A 12 0.52 4.92 10.38
CA LYS A 12 0.63 6.25 9.77
C LYS A 12 2.04 6.57 9.29
N ILE A 13 3.05 6.30 10.13
CA ILE A 13 4.46 6.53 9.79
C ILE A 13 4.85 5.64 8.60
N SER A 14 4.41 4.38 8.60
CA SER A 14 4.60 3.43 7.51
C SER A 14 4.02 3.94 6.21
N ALA A 15 2.83 4.54 6.21
CA ALA A 15 2.24 5.13 5.01
C ALA A 15 3.07 6.28 4.43
N LEU A 16 3.54 7.19 5.30
CA LEU A 16 4.40 8.29 4.86
C LEU A 16 5.74 7.79 4.33
N LEU A 17 6.36 6.83 5.02
CA LEU A 17 7.64 6.27 4.64
C LEU A 17 7.54 5.45 3.35
N TRP A 18 6.42 4.76 3.15
CA TRP A 18 6.12 4.02 1.92
C TRP A 18 6.01 4.95 0.71
N VAL A 19 5.30 6.06 0.85
CA VAL A 19 5.18 7.06 -0.23
C VAL A 19 6.52 7.72 -0.53
N LEU A 20 7.30 8.05 0.50
CA LEU A 20 8.66 8.57 0.32
C LEU A 20 9.54 7.60 -0.48
N LEU A 21 9.54 6.32 -0.09
CA LEU A 21 10.29 5.27 -0.81
C LEU A 21 9.87 5.15 -2.26
N LEU A 22 8.57 5.25 -2.53
CA LEU A 22 8.07 5.16 -3.87
C LEU A 22 8.41 6.40 -4.73
N VAL A 23 8.37 7.60 -4.16
CA VAL A 23 8.86 8.82 -4.83
C VAL A 23 10.34 8.64 -5.20
N VAL A 24 11.17 8.20 -4.26
CA VAL A 24 12.59 7.92 -4.52
C VAL A 24 12.76 6.85 -5.60
N ALA A 25 11.98 5.77 -5.55
CA ALA A 25 12.02 4.71 -6.55
C ALA A 25 11.69 5.24 -7.96
N THR A 26 10.65 6.09 -8.07
CA THR A 26 10.30 6.70 -9.36
C THR A 26 11.38 7.63 -9.90
N HIS A 27 12.12 8.34 -9.04
CA HIS A 27 13.26 9.17 -9.46
C HIS A 27 14.43 8.35 -10.02
N ILE A 28 14.57 7.09 -9.63
CA ILE A 28 15.59 6.15 -10.14
C ILE A 28 15.06 5.41 -11.39
N GLY A 29 13.88 5.77 -11.89
CA GLY A 29 13.25 5.13 -13.05
C GLY A 29 12.53 3.81 -12.72
N TYR A 30 12.36 3.50 -11.44
CA TYR A 30 11.62 2.31 -11.01
C TYR A 30 10.11 2.63 -10.97
N ALA A 31 9.36 2.03 -11.90
CA ALA A 31 7.90 2.09 -11.91
C ALA A 31 7.30 1.12 -10.87
N PRO A 32 6.32 1.54 -10.04
CA PRO A 32 5.68 0.65 -9.08
C PRO A 32 5.05 -0.60 -9.71
N SER A 33 4.66 -0.51 -10.99
CA SER A 33 4.15 -1.63 -11.79
C SER A 33 5.16 -2.78 -11.92
N TYR A 34 6.47 -2.51 -11.85
CA TYR A 34 7.50 -3.56 -11.89
C TYR A 34 7.38 -4.53 -10.73
N PHE A 35 6.94 -4.07 -9.55
CA PHE A 35 6.73 -4.94 -8.40
C PHE A 35 5.65 -5.99 -8.68
N SER A 36 4.49 -5.55 -9.19
CA SER A 36 3.38 -6.45 -9.54
C SER A 36 3.74 -7.39 -10.68
N LYS A 37 4.45 -6.91 -11.71
CA LYS A 37 4.90 -7.71 -12.84
C LYS A 37 5.93 -8.77 -12.42
N THR A 38 6.89 -8.41 -11.57
CA THR A 38 7.93 -9.32 -11.06
C THR A 38 7.34 -10.42 -10.18
N MET A 39 6.35 -10.09 -9.35
CA MET A 39 5.69 -11.06 -8.47
C MET A 39 4.53 -11.82 -9.14
N GLY A 40 4.17 -11.51 -10.39
CA GLY A 40 3.04 -12.13 -11.09
C GLY A 40 1.69 -11.94 -10.38
N LEU A 41 1.51 -10.80 -9.69
CA LEU A 41 0.34 -10.59 -8.84
C LEU A 41 -0.90 -10.26 -9.68
N ASN A 42 -1.99 -10.96 -9.39
CA ASN A 42 -3.31 -10.63 -9.93
C ASN A 42 -3.98 -9.54 -9.07
N CYS A 43 -4.37 -8.43 -9.71
CA CYS A 43 -5.01 -7.28 -9.06
C CYS A 43 -6.22 -7.69 -8.19
N SER A 44 -7.08 -8.59 -8.66
CA SER A 44 -8.24 -9.07 -7.91
C SER A 44 -7.86 -9.79 -6.62
N TRP A 45 -6.80 -10.59 -6.66
CA TRP A 45 -6.27 -11.29 -5.50
C TRP A 45 -5.67 -10.32 -4.48
N VAL A 46 -4.92 -9.33 -4.96
CA VAL A 46 -4.29 -8.31 -4.11
C VAL A 46 -5.34 -7.44 -3.40
N ILE A 47 -6.40 -7.05 -4.10
CA ILE A 47 -7.54 -6.33 -3.48
C ILE A 47 -8.17 -7.21 -2.39
N GLY A 48 -8.44 -8.49 -2.67
CA GLY A 48 -9.01 -9.42 -1.70
C GLY A 48 -8.15 -9.57 -0.45
N VAL A 49 -6.85 -9.79 -0.60
CA VAL A 49 -5.90 -9.91 0.52
C VAL A 49 -5.81 -8.61 1.33
N THR A 50 -5.81 -7.45 0.64
CA THR A 50 -5.77 -6.14 1.30
C THR A 50 -7.02 -5.91 2.15
N LEU A 51 -8.20 -6.30 1.64
CA LEU A 51 -9.46 -6.16 2.37
C LEU A 51 -9.52 -7.08 3.59
N LEU A 52 -9.09 -8.33 3.43
CA LEU A 52 -9.13 -9.36 4.46
C LEU A 52 -8.08 -9.19 5.55
N PHE A 53 -6.99 -8.46 5.26
CA PHE A 53 -5.91 -8.27 6.22
C PHE A 53 -6.34 -7.52 7.47
N LEU A 54 -7.18 -6.47 7.37
CA LEU A 54 -7.63 -5.73 8.55
C LEU A 54 -8.47 -6.59 9.51
N PRO A 55 -9.50 -7.34 9.05
CA PRO A 55 -10.21 -8.32 9.87
C PRO A 55 -9.27 -9.40 10.43
N MET A 56 -8.42 -9.98 9.58
CA MET A 56 -7.49 -11.03 9.99
C MET A 56 -6.51 -10.52 11.05
N TYR A 57 -6.00 -9.31 10.89
CA TYR A 57 -5.16 -8.63 11.85
C TYR A 57 -5.90 -8.42 13.17
N TYR A 58 -7.15 -7.93 13.12
CA TYR A 58 -7.97 -7.76 14.31
C TYR A 58 -8.14 -9.06 15.10
N PHE A 59 -8.48 -10.17 14.44
CA PHE A 59 -8.65 -11.47 15.09
C PHE A 59 -7.34 -12.08 15.60
N LEU A 60 -6.27 -11.97 14.83
CA LEU A 60 -5.00 -12.65 15.12
C LEU A 60 -3.99 -11.79 15.89
N CYS A 61 -4.33 -10.52 16.21
CA CYS A 61 -3.50 -9.64 17.05
C CYS A 61 -3.25 -10.22 18.46
N TYR A 62 -4.07 -11.19 18.88
CA TYR A 62 -3.92 -11.92 20.15
C TYR A 62 -2.63 -12.76 20.25
N LYS A 63 -2.01 -13.17 19.13
CA LYS A 63 -0.87 -14.10 19.15
C LYS A 63 0.53 -13.46 19.33
N LYS A 64 0.65 -12.23 19.84
CA LYS A 64 1.94 -11.52 20.10
C LYS A 64 2.89 -11.31 18.90
N PHE A 65 2.60 -11.81 17.70
CA PHE A 65 3.41 -11.66 16.47
C PHE A 65 3.30 -10.26 15.80
N LEU A 66 3.44 -9.18 16.57
CA LEU A 66 3.31 -7.81 16.05
C LEU A 66 4.28 -7.51 14.88
N TRP A 67 5.51 -8.02 14.94
CA TRP A 67 6.51 -7.82 13.89
C TRP A 67 6.11 -8.42 12.54
N ALA A 68 5.50 -9.61 12.54
CA ALA A 68 5.02 -10.25 11.31
C ALA A 68 3.92 -9.40 10.63
N TYR A 69 2.99 -8.85 11.42
CA TYR A 69 1.94 -7.97 10.87
C TYR A 69 2.47 -6.65 10.34
N ARG A 70 3.57 -6.15 10.89
CA ARG A 70 4.24 -4.95 10.36
C ARG A 70 4.84 -5.22 8.99
N LEU A 71 5.55 -6.34 8.83
CA LEU A 71 6.09 -6.75 7.53
C LEU A 71 4.96 -7.03 6.52
N ALA A 72 3.88 -7.66 6.97
CA ALA A 72 2.71 -7.92 6.14
C ALA A 72 2.01 -6.62 5.69
N LEU A 73 1.91 -5.62 6.58
CA LEU A 73 1.38 -4.29 6.23
C LEU A 73 2.19 -3.68 5.08
N TRP A 74 3.52 -3.70 5.18
CA TRP A 74 4.42 -3.24 4.13
C TRP A 74 4.21 -4.01 2.83
N GLY A 75 4.20 -5.34 2.88
CA GLY A 75 3.98 -6.18 1.71
C GLY A 75 2.64 -5.93 1.01
N ILE A 76 1.58 -5.68 1.78
CA ILE A 76 0.25 -5.34 1.23
C ILE A 76 0.27 -3.97 0.56
N MET A 77 0.88 -2.97 1.19
CA MET A 77 1.00 -1.63 0.61
C MET A 77 1.78 -1.68 -0.71
N SER A 78 2.88 -2.44 -0.77
CA SER A 78 3.66 -2.64 -1.99
C SER A 78 2.87 -3.34 -3.09
N SER A 79 2.21 -4.45 -2.72
CA SER A 79 1.43 -5.26 -3.65
C SER A 79 0.27 -4.48 -4.23
N PHE A 80 -0.45 -3.75 -3.38
CA PHE A 80 -1.58 -2.92 -3.77
C PHE A 80 -1.14 -1.78 -4.68
N SER A 81 -0.10 -1.01 -4.30
CA SER A 81 0.42 0.06 -5.17
C SER A 81 0.87 -0.48 -6.51
N GLY A 82 1.63 -1.59 -6.52
CA GLY A 82 2.11 -2.18 -7.77
C GLY A 82 0.97 -2.64 -8.67
N SER A 83 -0.07 -3.25 -8.09
CA SER A 83 -1.23 -3.73 -8.84
C SER A 83 -2.04 -2.59 -9.45
N VAL A 84 -2.25 -1.50 -8.69
CA VAL A 84 -2.96 -0.31 -9.18
C VAL A 84 -2.20 0.33 -10.35
N PHE A 85 -0.89 0.49 -10.25
CA PHE A 85 -0.07 1.03 -11.35
C PHE A 85 -0.01 0.08 -12.55
N ALA A 86 0.14 -1.23 -12.32
CA ALA A 86 0.14 -2.21 -13.40
C ALA A 86 -1.19 -2.26 -14.16
N TYR A 87 -2.31 -2.23 -13.44
CA TYR A 87 -3.64 -2.18 -14.02
C TYR A 87 -3.85 -0.90 -14.86
N TYR A 88 -3.42 0.25 -14.33
CA TYR A 88 -3.50 1.51 -15.04
C TYR A 88 -2.66 1.52 -16.33
N GLU A 89 -1.40 1.06 -16.25
CA GLU A 89 -0.52 0.92 -17.42
C GLU A 89 -1.11 -0.02 -18.48
N GLN A 90 -1.69 -1.15 -18.05
CA GLN A 90 -2.31 -2.12 -18.94
C GLN A 90 -3.55 -1.54 -19.63
N SER A 91 -4.41 -0.83 -18.90
CA SER A 91 -5.60 -0.19 -19.47
C SER A 91 -5.23 0.86 -20.53
N LEU A 92 -4.17 1.65 -20.29
CA LEU A 92 -3.66 2.58 -21.29
C LEU A 92 -3.10 1.85 -22.52
N MET A 93 -2.35 0.77 -22.31
CA MET A 93 -1.79 -0.01 -23.42
C MET A 93 -2.88 -0.67 -24.27
N GLU A 94 -3.97 -1.13 -23.64
CA GLU A 94 -5.12 -1.70 -24.35
C GLU A 94 -5.78 -0.65 -25.26
N LYS A 95 -5.92 0.60 -24.81
CA LYS A 95 -6.43 1.70 -25.64
C LYS A 95 -5.51 2.01 -26.82
N VAL A 96 -4.19 1.94 -26.60
CA VAL A 96 -3.21 2.09 -27.70
C VAL A 96 -3.37 0.96 -28.73
N LEU A 97 -3.50 -0.29 -28.26
CA LEU A 97 -3.69 -1.45 -29.14
C LEU A 97 -5.01 -1.39 -29.94
N LYS A 98 -6.05 -0.79 -29.38
CA LYS A 98 -7.33 -0.54 -30.07
C LYS A 98 -7.28 0.64 -31.05
N GLY A 99 -6.19 1.41 -31.07
CA GLY A 99 -6.06 2.61 -31.89
C GLY A 99 -6.77 3.84 -31.33
N ASP A 100 -7.39 3.74 -30.15
CA ASP A 100 -8.09 4.84 -29.48
C ASP A 100 -7.13 5.89 -28.90
N LEU A 101 -5.83 5.55 -28.77
CA LEU A 101 -4.83 6.39 -28.13
C LEU A 101 -3.47 6.25 -28.82
N SER A 102 -2.78 7.36 -29.06
CA SER A 102 -1.39 7.29 -29.56
C SER A 102 -0.41 6.93 -28.44
N MET A 103 0.80 6.47 -28.80
CA MET A 103 1.87 6.24 -27.83
C MET A 103 2.32 7.52 -27.11
N ILE A 104 2.23 8.68 -27.76
CA ILE A 104 2.56 9.98 -27.18
C ILE A 104 1.52 10.37 -26.12
N ASP A 105 0.24 10.22 -26.46
CA ASP A 105 -0.87 10.51 -25.56
C ASP A 105 -0.89 9.55 -24.36
N ARG A 106 -0.51 8.28 -24.57
CA ARG A 106 -0.28 7.33 -23.48
C ARG A 106 0.75 7.84 -22.49
N ASN A 107 1.92 8.27 -22.96
CA ASN A 107 3.00 8.73 -22.09
C ASN A 107 2.61 10.03 -21.36
N ALA A 108 1.91 10.95 -22.03
CA ALA A 108 1.38 12.15 -21.42
C ALA A 108 0.33 11.84 -20.33
N SER A 109 -0.58 10.90 -20.63
CA SER A 109 -1.59 10.43 -19.67
C SER A 109 -0.94 9.81 -18.43
N LEU A 110 0.09 8.99 -18.62
CA LEU A 110 0.82 8.33 -17.54
C LEU A 110 1.58 9.35 -16.67
N ALA A 111 2.21 10.35 -17.30
CA ALA A 111 2.90 11.44 -16.60
C ALA A 111 1.94 12.31 -15.77
N LEU A 112 0.73 12.58 -16.27
CA LEU A 112 -0.29 13.36 -15.56
C LEU A 112 -0.99 12.54 -14.47
N ALA A 113 -1.30 11.28 -14.72
CA ALA A 113 -2.06 10.45 -13.81
C ALA A 113 -1.21 9.88 -12.67
N ALA A 114 0.08 9.65 -12.88
CA ALA A 114 0.98 9.16 -11.83
C ALA A 114 0.89 10.00 -10.53
N PRO A 115 1.11 11.33 -10.53
CA PRO A 115 1.00 12.16 -9.32
C PRO A 115 -0.39 12.12 -8.67
N ILE A 116 -1.46 11.99 -9.46
CA ILE A 116 -2.83 11.88 -8.95
C ILE A 116 -3.01 10.52 -8.26
N LEU A 117 -2.54 9.43 -8.89
CA LEU A 117 -2.53 8.09 -8.30
C LEU A 117 -1.73 8.05 -7.00
N TRP A 118 -0.59 8.74 -6.95
CA TRP A 118 0.25 8.88 -5.77
C TRP A 118 -0.53 9.46 -4.59
N VAL A 119 -1.22 10.58 -4.82
CA VAL A 119 -2.02 11.25 -3.78
C VAL A 119 -3.18 10.37 -3.33
N MET A 120 -3.88 9.71 -4.26
CA MET A 120 -4.98 8.79 -3.90
C MET A 120 -4.48 7.61 -3.05
N LEU A 121 -3.36 6.98 -3.43
CA LEU A 121 -2.74 5.89 -2.69
C LEU A 121 -2.27 6.36 -1.30
N LEU A 122 -1.68 7.56 -1.19
CA LEU A 122 -1.28 8.13 0.09
C LEU A 122 -2.48 8.27 1.04
N VAL A 123 -3.58 8.87 0.58
CA VAL A 123 -4.79 9.04 1.40
C VAL A 123 -5.33 7.68 1.85
N LEU A 124 -5.43 6.73 0.93
CA LEU A 124 -5.90 5.37 1.24
C LEU A 124 -5.01 4.70 2.30
N PHE A 125 -3.70 4.76 2.13
CA PHE A 125 -2.73 4.18 3.05
C PHE A 125 -2.70 4.87 4.42
N LEU A 126 -2.95 6.18 4.49
CA LEU A 126 -3.10 6.89 5.75
C LEU A 126 -4.35 6.44 6.50
N ILE A 127 -5.48 6.27 5.81
CA ILE A 127 -6.71 5.73 6.41
C ILE A 127 -6.44 4.31 6.93
N TYR A 128 -5.87 3.46 6.08
CA TYR A 128 -5.56 2.07 6.41
C TYR A 128 -4.60 1.94 7.60
N GLY A 129 -3.50 2.71 7.59
CA GLY A 129 -2.54 2.78 8.67
C GLY A 129 -3.14 3.33 9.97
N THR A 130 -4.10 4.27 9.88
CA THR A 130 -4.82 4.79 11.04
C THR A 130 -5.69 3.71 11.69
N ILE A 131 -6.39 2.90 10.89
CA ILE A 131 -7.19 1.78 11.39
C ILE A 131 -6.28 0.74 12.06
N PHE A 132 -5.15 0.42 11.42
CA PHE A 132 -4.14 -0.48 11.97
C PHE A 132 -3.62 0.02 13.33
N ASP A 133 -3.26 1.30 13.43
CA ASP A 133 -2.81 1.92 14.69
C ASP A 133 -3.90 1.91 15.77
N ALA A 134 -5.15 2.13 15.40
CA ALA A 134 -6.28 2.11 16.33
C ALA A 134 -6.51 0.72 16.93
N ILE A 135 -6.46 -0.33 16.09
CA ILE A 135 -6.56 -1.74 16.52
C ILE A 135 -5.40 -2.08 17.46
N THR A 136 -4.18 -1.74 17.07
CA THR A 136 -2.97 -1.99 17.87
C THR A 136 -3.06 -1.31 19.24
N ARG A 137 -3.52 -0.06 19.28
CA ARG A 137 -3.65 0.72 20.51
C ARG A 137 -4.71 0.17 21.46
N LYS A 138 -5.86 -0.27 20.93
CA LYS A 138 -6.91 -0.90 21.75
C LYS A 138 -6.38 -2.13 22.48
N ARG A 139 -5.55 -2.95 21.82
CA ARG A 139 -4.90 -4.10 22.45
C ARG A 139 -3.97 -3.69 23.59
N TYR A 140 -3.03 -2.77 23.35
CA TYR A 140 -2.07 -2.34 24.37
C TYR A 140 -2.77 -1.80 25.63
N LYS A 141 -3.86 -1.04 25.47
CA LYS A 141 -4.65 -0.53 26.61
C LYS A 141 -5.30 -1.67 27.42
N ASN A 142 -5.84 -2.69 26.75
CA ASN A 142 -6.47 -3.83 27.41
C ASN A 142 -5.44 -4.70 28.15
N GLU A 143 -4.24 -4.90 27.60
CA GLU A 143 -3.16 -5.65 28.26
C GLU A 143 -2.67 -4.93 29.53
N THR A 144 -2.56 -3.59 29.51
CA THR A 144 -2.18 -2.82 30.70
C THR A 144 -3.23 -2.77 31.80
N MET A 145 -4.49 -3.13 31.50
CA MET A 145 -5.58 -3.16 32.49
C MET A 145 -5.80 -4.56 33.09
N SER A 146 -5.20 -5.61 32.52
CA SER A 146 -5.27 -6.98 33.04
C SER A 146 -4.00 -7.40 33.81
N GLN A 147 -3.05 -6.49 34.00
CA GLN A 147 -1.87 -6.63 34.87
C GLN A 147 -2.08 -5.78 36.11
#